data_AF-A0A1J3I1Q4-F1
#
_entry.id   AF-A0A1J3I1Q4-F1
#
_cell.length_a   1.000
_cell.length_b   1.000
_cell.length_c   1.000
_cell.angle_alpha   90.00
_cell.angle_beta   90.00
_cell.angle_gamma   90.00
#
_symmetry.space_group_name_H-M   'P 1'
#
loop_
_entity.id
_entity.type
_entity.pdbx_description
1 polymer ?
#
loop_
_entity_poly.entity_id
_entity_poly.type
_entity_poly.pdbx_seq_one_letter_code
_entity_poly.pdbx_strand_id
1 'polypeptide(L)'
;PTQHSIRELRGLGLTPNIIACRSTKVLEENVKAKLSRFCYVPIQNIFSLNDVHNIWHIPLLLRDQKAHEAISKVLNLDGIAKEPSLEKWASMVEISDNL
;
A
#
# COMPACT_ATOMS: atom_id res chain seq x y z
N PRO A 1 3.09 -4.84 -16.76
CA PRO A 1 3.47 -3.43 -16.45
C PRO A 1 4.33 -3.30 -15.18
N THR A 2 3.81 -3.67 -14.00
CA THR A 2 4.52 -3.49 -12.71
C THR A 2 5.90 -4.15 -12.69
N GLN A 3 6.02 -5.40 -13.16
CA GLN A 3 7.31 -6.10 -13.24
C GLN A 3 8.35 -5.37 -14.13
N HIS A 4 7.89 -4.68 -15.18
CA HIS A 4 8.75 -3.92 -16.09
C HIS A 4 9.28 -2.66 -15.40
N SER A 5 8.41 -1.87 -14.77
CA SER A 5 8.82 -0.68 -14.01
C SER A 5 9.81 -1.01 -12.89
N ILE A 6 9.64 -2.14 -12.21
CA ILE A 6 10.57 -2.59 -11.16
C ILE A 6 11.92 -3.00 -11.77
N ARG A 7 11.94 -3.60 -12.96
CA ARG A 7 13.18 -3.92 -13.67
C ARG A 7 13.92 -2.66 -14.12
N GLU A 8 13.21 -1.65 -14.61
CA GLU A 8 13.80 -0.36 -14.97
C GLU A 8 14.40 0.34 -13.74
N LEU A 9 13.64 0.41 -12.64
CA LEU A 9 14.08 1.00 -11.37
C LEU A 9 15.37 0.34 -10.86
N ARG A 10 15.46 -1.00 -10.95
CA ARG A 10 16.68 -1.75 -10.64
C ARG A 10 17.83 -1.51 -11.61
N GLY A 11 17.54 -1.30 -12.90
CA GLY A 11 18.54 -0.88 -13.88
C GLY A 11 19.21 0.44 -13.52
N LEU A 12 18.51 1.31 -12.78
CA LEU A 12 19.03 2.56 -12.23
C LEU A 12 19.73 2.39 -10.87
N GLY A 13 19.87 1.15 -10.37
CA GLY A 13 20.50 0.85 -9.08
C GLY A 13 19.57 1.04 -7.86
N LEU A 14 18.27 1.28 -8.08
CA LEU A 14 17.30 1.45 -6.99
C LEU A 14 16.54 0.15 -6.74
N THR A 15 16.29 -0.18 -5.48
CA THR A 15 15.46 -1.35 -5.11
C THR A 15 14.30 -0.89 -4.24
N PRO A 16 13.04 -1.19 -4.61
CA PRO A 16 11.89 -0.75 -3.85
C PRO A 16 11.72 -1.62 -2.60
N ASN A 17 11.41 -0.98 -1.47
CA ASN A 17 11.03 -1.70 -0.24
C ASN A 17 9.53 -1.98 -0.16
N ILE A 18 8.72 -1.21 -0.87
CA ILE A 18 7.25 -1.22 -0.86
C ILE A 18 6.75 -1.09 -2.29
N ILE A 19 5.64 -1.77 -2.60
CA ILE A 19 4.95 -1.66 -3.88
C ILE A 19 3.50 -1.31 -3.63
N ALA A 20 3.03 -0.18 -4.14
CA ALA A 20 1.63 0.16 -4.20
C ALA A 20 1.11 -0.07 -5.63
N CYS A 21 0.17 -1.00 -5.78
CA CYS A 21 -0.40 -1.34 -7.08
C CYS A 21 -1.77 -0.72 -7.23
N ARG A 22 -1.92 0.14 -8.23
CA ARG A 22 -3.22 0.69 -8.61
C ARG A 22 -3.99 -0.30 -9.49
N SER A 23 -5.26 -0.52 -9.18
CA SER A 23 -6.16 -1.39 -9.95
C SER A 23 -7.61 -0.95 -9.80
N THR A 24 -8.53 -1.46 -10.61
CA THR A 24 -9.97 -1.20 -10.43
C THR A 24 -10.57 -2.04 -9.29
N LYS A 25 -10.02 -3.23 -9.07
CA LYS A 25 -10.44 -4.19 -8.03
C LYS A 25 -9.28 -4.52 -7.11
N VAL A 26 -9.60 -5.06 -5.94
CA VAL A 26 -8.60 -5.57 -4.99
C VAL A 26 -7.70 -6.60 -5.70
N LEU A 27 -6.39 -6.50 -5.49
CA LEU A 27 -5.45 -7.47 -6.01
C LEU A 27 -5.69 -8.84 -5.37
N GLU A 28 -5.81 -9.86 -6.23
CA GLU A 28 -5.81 -11.24 -5.79
C GLU A 28 -4.48 -11.63 -5.14
N GLU A 29 -4.56 -12.53 -4.15
CA GLU A 29 -3.39 -12.99 -3.40
C GLU A 29 -2.34 -13.66 -4.30
N ASN A 30 -2.79 -14.36 -5.35
CA ASN A 30 -1.91 -14.97 -6.35
C ASN A 30 -1.07 -13.91 -7.11
N VAL A 31 -1.59 -12.71 -7.34
CA VAL A 31 -0.91 -11.60 -8.01
C VAL A 31 0.09 -10.99 -7.05
N LYS A 32 -0.29 -10.77 -5.79
CA LYS A 32 0.62 -10.30 -4.74
C LYS A 32 1.80 -11.27 -4.55
N ALA A 33 1.55 -12.58 -4.51
CA ALA A 33 2.58 -13.60 -4.41
C ALA A 33 3.55 -13.60 -5.61
N LYS A 34 3.00 -13.46 -6.84
CA LYS A 34 3.84 -13.31 -8.05
C LYS A 34 4.70 -12.06 -7.96
N LEU A 35 4.13 -10.92 -7.61
CA LEU A 35 4.86 -9.66 -7.45
C LEU A 35 5.95 -9.80 -6.39
N SER A 36 5.66 -10.41 -5.25
CA SER A 36 6.64 -10.65 -4.20
C SER A 36 7.85 -11.43 -4.72
N ARG A 37 7.59 -12.53 -5.44
CA ARG A 37 8.65 -13.39 -6.01
C ARG A 37 9.49 -12.68 -7.08
N PHE A 38 8.86 -11.93 -7.98
CA PHE A 38 9.57 -11.29 -9.10
C PHE A 38 10.22 -9.95 -8.74
N CYS A 39 9.66 -9.25 -7.75
CA CYS A 39 10.14 -7.95 -7.33
C CYS A 39 11.05 -8.02 -6.10
N TYR A 40 11.13 -9.18 -5.42
CA TYR A 40 11.87 -9.38 -4.17
C TYR A 40 11.40 -8.46 -3.04
N VAL A 41 10.11 -8.14 -3.04
CA VAL A 41 9.46 -7.33 -2.00
C VAL A 41 8.59 -8.27 -1.17
N PRO A 42 8.67 -8.23 0.18
CA PRO A 42 7.82 -9.07 1.01
C PRO A 42 6.34 -8.83 0.71
N ILE A 43 5.52 -9.89 0.75
CA ILE A 43 4.11 -9.79 0.35
C ILE A 43 3.33 -8.78 1.20
N GLN A 44 3.68 -8.65 2.48
CA GLN A 44 3.12 -7.64 3.40
C GLN A 44 3.48 -6.19 3.04
N ASN A 45 4.45 -5.97 2.16
CA ASN A 45 4.83 -4.65 1.66
C ASN A 45 4.22 -4.37 0.26
N ILE A 46 3.27 -5.19 -0.18
CA ILE A 46 2.58 -5.05 -1.46
C ILE A 46 1.12 -4.66 -1.20
N PHE A 47 0.80 -3.40 -1.46
CA PHE A 47 -0.51 -2.82 -1.19
C PHE A 47 -1.36 -2.75 -2.46
N SER A 48 -2.64 -3.07 -2.29
CA SER A 48 -3.67 -2.87 -3.30
C SER A 48 -4.26 -1.48 -3.12
N LEU A 49 -4.11 -0.62 -4.12
CA LEU A 49 -4.80 0.67 -4.23
C LEU A 49 -5.88 0.53 -5.28
N ASN A 50 -6.95 -0.17 -4.91
CA ASN A 50 -8.12 -0.27 -5.78
C ASN A 50 -8.87 1.07 -5.85
N ASP A 51 -9.69 1.24 -6.88
CA ASP A 51 -10.59 2.39 -6.96
C ASP A 51 -11.50 2.42 -5.73
N VAL A 52 -11.70 3.63 -5.20
CA VAL A 52 -12.53 3.96 -4.04
C VAL A 52 -13.44 5.13 -4.41
N HIS A 53 -14.56 5.27 -3.71
CA HIS A 53 -15.58 6.28 -4.02
C HIS A 53 -15.06 7.71 -3.93
N ASN A 54 -14.19 7.98 -2.95
CA ASN A 54 -13.57 9.28 -2.76
C ASN A 54 -12.16 9.12 -2.14
N ILE A 55 -11.36 10.19 -2.16
CA ILE A 55 -9.96 10.16 -1.71
C ILE A 55 -9.81 9.92 -0.20
N TRP A 56 -10.83 10.18 0.61
CA TRP A 56 -10.79 10.02 2.07
C TRP A 56 -10.72 8.54 2.49
N HIS A 57 -11.13 7.63 1.60
CA HIS A 57 -10.99 6.19 1.80
C HIS A 57 -9.53 5.70 1.74
N ILE A 58 -8.62 6.43 1.07
CA ILE A 58 -7.26 5.93 0.81
C ILE A 58 -6.46 5.67 2.09
N PRO A 59 -6.43 6.56 3.11
CA PRO A 59 -5.69 6.28 4.34
C PRO A 59 -6.28 5.11 5.13
N LEU A 60 -7.60 4.94 5.12
CA LEU A 60 -8.28 3.80 5.75
C LEU A 60 -7.88 2.49 5.05
N LEU A 61 -7.96 2.47 3.72
CA LEU A 61 -7.54 1.33 2.88
C LEU A 61 -6.08 0.92 3.13
N LEU A 62 -5.18 1.89 3.34
CA LEU A 62 -3.77 1.64 3.64
C LEU A 62 -3.57 1.15 5.08
N ARG A 63 -4.32 1.68 6.04
CA ARG A 63 -4.29 1.22 7.44
C ARG A 63 -4.75 -0.24 7.53
N ASP A 64 -5.85 -0.58 6.87
CA ASP A 64 -6.44 -1.93 6.89
C ASP A 64 -5.49 -2.98 6.26
N GLN A 65 -4.61 -2.55 5.36
CA GLN A 65 -3.54 -3.36 4.79
C GLN A 65 -2.22 -3.28 5.57
N LYS A 66 -2.22 -2.70 6.78
CA LYS A 66 -1.05 -2.56 7.67
C LYS A 66 0.14 -1.84 7.03
N ALA A 67 -0.13 -0.89 6.13
CA ALA A 67 0.92 -0.16 5.44
C ALA A 67 1.81 0.65 6.40
N HIS A 68 1.23 1.17 7.48
CA HIS A 68 1.97 1.89 8.53
C HIS A 68 2.98 0.98 9.26
N GLU A 69 2.63 -0.29 9.52
CA GLU A 69 3.55 -1.28 10.10
C GLU A 69 4.71 -1.57 9.15
N ALA A 70 4.40 -1.80 7.87
CA ALA A 70 5.41 -2.06 6.84
C ALA A 70 6.37 -0.88 6.63
N ILE A 71 5.87 0.36 6.61
CA ILE A 71 6.69 1.58 6.53
C ILE A 71 7.58 1.70 7.77
N SER A 72 7.01 1.50 8.96
CA SER A 72 7.76 1.58 10.22
C SER A 72 8.91 0.57 10.25
N LYS A 73 8.64 -0.67 9.83
CA LYS A 73 9.65 -1.72 9.72
C LYS A 73 10.75 -1.40 8.71
N VAL A 74 10.38 -0.88 7.54
CA VAL A 74 11.36 -0.47 6.50
C VAL A 74 12.26 0.65 6.99
N LEU A 75 11.73 1.57 7.80
CA LEU A 75 12.46 2.71 8.36
C LEU A 75 13.15 2.40 9.71
N ASN A 76 13.03 1.18 10.22
CA ASN A 76 13.53 0.77 11.55
C ASN A 76 12.95 1.62 12.69
N LEU A 77 11.64 1.89 12.65
CA LEU A 77 10.90 2.66 13.66
C LEU A 77 10.00 1.77 14.54
N ASP A 78 10.22 0.46 14.52
CA ASP A 78 9.44 -0.50 15.30
C ASP A 78 9.48 -0.15 16.80
N GLY A 79 8.32 -0.13 17.45
CA GLY A 79 8.16 0.25 18.86
C GLY A 79 8.15 1.76 19.13
N ILE A 80 8.51 2.61 18.16
CA ILE A 80 8.41 4.07 18.23
C ILE A 80 7.14 4.54 17.51
N ALA A 81 6.92 4.03 16.30
CA ALA A 81 5.75 4.34 15.52
C ALA A 81 4.51 3.66 16.10
N LYS A 82 3.43 4.44 16.22
CA LYS A 82 2.10 3.95 16.64
C LYS A 82 1.18 3.86 15.43
N GLU A 83 0.13 3.08 15.57
CA GLU A 83 -0.95 3.06 14.59
C GLU A 83 -1.50 4.49 14.39
N PRO A 84 -1.66 4.96 13.14
CA PRO A 84 -2.16 6.30 12.89
C PRO A 84 -3.63 6.41 13.33
N SER A 85 -3.93 7.44 14.12
CA SER A 85 -5.32 7.79 14.43
C SER A 85 -5.94 8.47 13.19
N LEU A 86 -6.99 7.83 12.66
CA LEU A 86 -7.64 8.22 11.40
C LEU A 86 -9.11 8.58 11.62
N GLU A 87 -9.52 8.95 12.83
CA GLU A 87 -10.92 9.25 13.15
C GLU A 87 -11.45 10.39 12.26
N LYS A 88 -10.64 11.44 12.05
CA LYS A 88 -11.00 12.56 11.16
C LYS A 88 -11.21 12.12 9.72
N TRP A 89 -10.40 11.17 9.23
CA TRP A 89 -10.54 10.63 7.87
C TRP A 89 -11.80 9.80 7.75
N ALA A 90 -12.12 8.98 8.77
CA ALA A 90 -13.37 8.24 8.83
C ALA A 90 -14.59 9.17 8.82
N SER A 91 -14.57 10.25 9.59
CA SER A 91 -15.65 11.25 9.56
C SER A 91 -15.79 11.92 8.18
N MET A 92 -14.69 12.21 7.50
CA MET A 92 -14.74 12.77 6.14
C MET A 92 -15.29 11.79 5.10
N VAL A 93 -15.02 10.50 5.26
CA VAL A 93 -15.63 9.44 4.44
C VAL A 93 -17.15 9.46 4.60
N GLU A 94 -17.65 9.46 5.85
CA GLU A 94 -19.09 9.50 6.12
C GLU A 94 -19.75 10.75 5.53
N ILE A 95 -19.12 11.92 5.65
CA ILE A 95 -19.67 13.15 5.07
C ILE A 95 -19.68 13.08 3.55
N SER A 96 -18.57 12.62 2.94
CA SER A 96 -18.41 12.61 1.49
C SER A 96 -19.25 11.54 0.79
N ASP A 97 -19.56 10.42 1.45
CA ASP A 97 -20.39 9.35 0.90
C ASP A 97 -21.89 9.65 1.01
N ASN A 98 -22.28 10.59 1.89
CA ASN A 98 -23.65 11.05 2.08
C ASN A 98 -24.00 12.31 1.26
N LEU A 99 -23.04 12.87 0.53
CA LEU A 99 -23.20 14.02 -0.40
C LEU A 99 -23.42 13.52 -1.83
#